data_AF-A0A257XBM1-F1
#
_entry.id   AF-A0A257XBM1-F1
#
_cell.length_a   1.000
_cell.length_b   1.000
_cell.length_c   1.000
_cell.angle_alpha   90.00
_cell.angle_beta   90.00
_cell.angle_gamma   90.00
#
_symmetry.space_group_name_H-M   'P 1'
#
loop_
_entity.id
_entity.type
_entity.pdbx_description
1 polymer ?
#
loop_
_entity_poly.entity_id
_entity_poly.type
_entity_poly.pdbx_seq_one_letter_code
_entity_poly.pdbx_strand_id
1 'polypeptide(L)'
;MEIMQGSLTGKSEKDEALRQAITACDLFIRNSGMGQDISYMQFCKKVGKPYGLFGQSYFPSMIEGKGAEERIALLNAASFIYTRETKTLSILKNGGIKTPVLEFGPDGCLGIDVRDDERGLATMKKLGLEERKFITLQLRTNTAKLPGVDDTRTPKLNPLHP
;
A
#
# COMPACT_ATOMS: atom_id res chain seq x y z
N MET A 1 -23.57 3.02 -1.47
CA MET A 1 -22.14 2.77 -1.76
C MET A 1 -22.06 1.40 -2.40
N GLU A 2 -21.52 1.32 -3.61
CA GLU A 2 -21.26 0.04 -4.28
C GLU A 2 -19.79 -0.32 -4.08
N ILE A 3 -19.51 -1.58 -3.74
CA ILE A 3 -18.14 -2.10 -3.59
C ILE A 3 -17.95 -3.17 -4.65
N MET A 4 -17.00 -2.94 -5.54
CA MET A 4 -16.67 -3.85 -6.62
C MET A 4 -15.34 -4.54 -6.37
N GLN A 5 -15.27 -5.82 -6.74
CA GLN A 5 -14.05 -6.61 -6.66
C GLN A 5 -13.81 -7.32 -7.99
N GLY A 6 -12.62 -7.14 -8.54
CA GLY A 6 -12.22 -7.74 -9.81
C GLY A 6 -10.76 -7.51 -10.10
N SER A 7 -10.35 -7.90 -11.30
CA SER A 7 -9.01 -7.72 -11.85
C SER A 7 -9.07 -6.89 -13.13
N LEU A 8 -8.13 -5.97 -13.32
CA LEU A 8 -8.01 -5.22 -14.57
C LEU A 8 -7.62 -6.10 -15.76
N THR A 9 -7.02 -7.27 -15.52
CA THR A 9 -6.60 -8.23 -16.55
C THR A 9 -7.49 -9.46 -16.64
N GLY A 10 -8.42 -9.62 -15.69
CA GLY A 10 -9.33 -10.76 -15.65
C GLY A 10 -10.41 -10.70 -16.74
N LYS A 11 -11.03 -11.84 -17.01
CA LYS A 11 -12.04 -12.00 -18.09
C LYS A 11 -13.44 -12.35 -17.58
N SER A 12 -13.63 -12.39 -16.27
CA SER A 12 -14.94 -12.70 -15.67
C SER A 12 -15.86 -11.48 -15.72
N GLU A 13 -17.16 -11.69 -15.50
CA GLU A 13 -18.15 -10.61 -15.49
C GLU A 13 -17.82 -9.52 -14.46
N LYS A 14 -17.34 -9.91 -13.26
CA LYS A 14 -16.90 -8.95 -12.23
C LYS A 14 -15.69 -8.11 -12.65
N ASP A 15 -14.80 -8.68 -13.48
CA ASP A 15 -13.62 -7.97 -14.00
C ASP A 15 -14.05 -6.91 -15.03
N GLU A 16 -15.02 -7.26 -15.86
CA GLU A 16 -15.62 -6.34 -16.82
C GLU A 16 -16.39 -5.22 -16.12
N ALA A 17 -17.23 -5.57 -15.14
CA ALA A 17 -17.95 -4.59 -14.33
C ALA A 17 -16.99 -3.59 -13.65
N LEU A 18 -15.86 -4.06 -13.11
CA LEU A 18 -14.83 -3.19 -12.53
C LEU A 18 -14.24 -2.22 -13.57
N ARG A 19 -13.89 -2.71 -14.76
CA ARG A 19 -13.33 -1.85 -15.84
C ARG A 19 -14.34 -0.81 -16.31
N GLN A 20 -15.61 -1.19 -16.42
CA GLN A 20 -16.68 -0.26 -16.78
C GLN A 20 -16.87 0.82 -15.73
N ALA A 21 -16.87 0.47 -14.45
CA ALA A 21 -16.96 1.44 -13.37
C ALA A 21 -15.80 2.45 -13.37
N ILE A 22 -14.57 1.99 -13.58
CA ILE A 22 -13.40 2.87 -13.70
C ILE A 22 -13.51 3.78 -14.94
N THR A 23 -14.05 3.26 -16.06
CA THR A 23 -14.21 4.05 -17.28
C THR A 23 -15.30 5.12 -17.13
N ALA A 24 -16.36 4.80 -16.38
CA ALA A 24 -17.51 5.67 -16.17
C ALA A 24 -17.31 6.74 -15.09
N CYS A 25 -16.40 6.56 -14.12
CA CYS A 25 -16.17 7.57 -13.09
C CYS A 25 -15.51 8.84 -13.63
N ASP A 26 -15.63 10.00 -12.98
CA ASP A 26 -14.93 11.22 -13.45
C ASP A 26 -13.43 11.21 -13.16
N LEU A 27 -13.05 10.55 -12.06
CA LEU A 27 -11.68 10.50 -11.53
C LEU A 27 -11.44 9.14 -10.87
N PHE A 28 -10.28 8.55 -11.16
CA PHE A 28 -9.80 7.37 -10.44
C PHE A 28 -8.78 7.77 -9.37
N ILE A 29 -9.00 7.38 -8.11
CA ILE A 29 -8.05 7.65 -7.02
C ILE A 29 -7.47 6.34 -6.50
N ARG A 30 -6.14 6.20 -6.58
CA ARG A 30 -5.44 5.12 -5.88
C ARG A 30 -5.23 5.53 -4.42
N ASN A 31 -5.91 4.83 -3.50
CA ASN A 31 -5.76 5.01 -2.05
C ASN A 31 -4.35 4.60 -1.56
N SER A 32 -3.97 5.10 -0.38
CA SER A 32 -2.69 4.93 0.29
C SER A 32 -2.18 3.51 0.31
N GLY A 33 -0.87 3.40 0.24
CA GLY A 33 -0.22 2.11 0.18
C GLY A 33 1.23 2.20 -0.28
N MET A 34 1.77 1.02 -0.53
CA MET A 34 3.12 0.83 -1.03
C MET A 34 3.04 -0.17 -2.17
N GLY A 35 3.20 0.30 -3.40
CA GLY A 35 3.01 -0.54 -4.58
C GLY A 35 3.79 -0.04 -5.77
N GLN A 36 4.37 -0.98 -6.51
CA GLN A 36 4.99 -0.75 -7.81
C GLN A 36 4.08 -1.12 -8.98
N ASP A 37 2.90 -1.65 -8.67
CA ASP A 37 1.91 -1.99 -9.70
C ASP A 37 1.53 -0.71 -10.46
N ILE A 38 1.73 -0.75 -11.77
CA ILE A 38 1.40 0.34 -12.69
C ILE A 38 0.17 0.03 -13.54
N SER A 39 -0.43 -1.16 -13.38
CA SER A 39 -1.54 -1.64 -14.23
C SER A 39 -2.74 -0.70 -14.22
N TYR A 40 -3.08 -0.10 -13.08
CA TYR A 40 -4.16 0.87 -12.98
C TYR A 40 -3.83 2.19 -13.69
N MET A 41 -2.59 2.66 -13.63
CA MET A 41 -2.16 3.86 -14.36
C MET A 41 -2.18 3.60 -15.88
N GLN A 42 -1.68 2.44 -16.30
CA GLN A 42 -1.75 2.00 -17.69
C GLN A 42 -3.20 1.92 -18.19
N PHE A 43 -4.09 1.32 -17.39
CA PHE A 43 -5.50 1.22 -17.73
C PHE A 43 -6.16 2.60 -17.83
N CYS A 44 -5.99 3.47 -16.82
CA CYS A 44 -6.56 4.81 -16.82
C CYS A 44 -6.05 5.62 -18.03
N LYS A 45 -4.74 5.57 -18.32
CA LYS A 45 -4.16 6.22 -19.50
C LYS A 45 -4.74 5.67 -20.80
N LYS A 46 -4.92 4.34 -20.92
CA LYS A 46 -5.51 3.69 -22.10
C LYS A 46 -6.93 4.17 -22.37
N VAL A 47 -7.75 4.36 -21.34
CA VAL A 47 -9.16 4.78 -21.48
C VAL A 47 -9.35 6.30 -21.37
N GLY A 48 -8.26 7.08 -21.24
CA GLY A 48 -8.33 8.53 -21.07
C GLY A 48 -8.94 9.00 -19.74
N LYS A 49 -8.88 8.18 -18.69
CA LYS A 49 -9.40 8.51 -17.36
C LYS A 49 -8.37 9.31 -16.55
N PRO A 50 -8.69 10.52 -16.06
CA PRO A 50 -7.86 11.20 -15.08
C PRO A 50 -7.69 10.32 -13.84
N TYR A 51 -6.46 10.27 -13.32
CA TYR A 51 -6.17 9.53 -12.09
C TYR A 51 -5.24 10.29 -11.16
N GLY A 52 -5.40 10.04 -9.86
CA GLY A 52 -4.57 10.60 -8.82
C GLY A 52 -4.09 9.55 -7.83
N LEU A 53 -2.96 9.84 -7.20
CA LEU A 53 -2.26 8.94 -6.30
C LEU A 53 -2.28 9.56 -4.90
N PHE A 54 -3.03 8.96 -3.98
CA PHE A 54 -3.16 9.48 -2.62
C PHE A 54 -2.35 8.62 -1.64
N GLY A 55 -1.56 9.27 -0.78
CA GLY A 55 -0.82 8.62 0.31
C GLY A 55 0.10 7.48 -0.13
N GLN A 56 0.81 7.60 -1.25
CA GLN A 56 1.69 6.54 -1.75
C GLN A 56 3.12 6.61 -1.19
N SER A 57 3.75 5.45 -1.02
CA SER A 57 5.21 5.32 -0.92
C SER A 57 5.79 4.72 -2.20
N TYR A 58 6.91 5.27 -2.65
CA TYR A 58 7.65 4.75 -3.80
C TYR A 58 9.10 4.42 -3.45
N PHE A 59 9.64 3.46 -4.17
CA PHE A 59 11.06 3.11 -4.14
C PHE A 59 11.79 3.78 -5.31
N PRO A 60 13.13 3.95 -5.24
CA PRO A 60 13.91 4.49 -6.36
C PRO A 60 13.67 3.78 -7.69
N SER A 61 13.39 2.47 -7.67
CA SER A 61 13.04 1.72 -8.89
C SER A 61 11.78 2.23 -9.62
N MET A 62 10.96 3.10 -9.04
CA MET A 62 9.88 3.77 -9.79
C MET A 62 10.39 4.79 -10.79
N ILE A 63 11.52 5.44 -10.51
CA ILE A 63 12.14 6.46 -11.37
C ILE A 63 13.46 5.98 -12.01
N GLU A 64 13.94 4.79 -11.66
CA GLU A 64 15.22 4.24 -12.10
C GLU A 64 15.09 2.81 -12.65
N GLY A 65 16.09 2.38 -13.43
CA GLY A 65 16.21 1.02 -13.94
C GLY A 65 15.34 0.71 -15.16
N LYS A 66 15.26 -0.58 -15.53
CA LYS A 66 14.52 -1.04 -16.71
C LYS A 66 13.04 -0.67 -16.60
N GLY A 67 12.50 -0.04 -17.65
CA GLY A 67 11.10 0.42 -17.70
C GLY A 67 10.81 1.71 -16.93
N ALA A 68 11.84 2.43 -16.44
CA ALA A 68 11.63 3.69 -15.73
C ALA A 68 10.96 4.74 -16.60
N GLU A 69 11.27 4.79 -17.90
CA GLU A 69 10.65 5.73 -18.84
C GLU A 69 9.12 5.64 -18.85
N GLU A 70 8.57 4.42 -18.90
CA GLU A 70 7.13 4.20 -18.83
C GLU A 70 6.56 4.64 -17.49
N ARG A 71 7.21 4.25 -16.38
CA ARG A 71 6.77 4.62 -15.03
C ARG A 71 6.77 6.13 -14.82
N ILE A 72 7.82 6.82 -15.26
CA ILE A 72 7.95 8.27 -15.23
C ILE A 72 6.84 8.90 -16.08
N ALA A 73 6.60 8.41 -17.29
CA ALA A 73 5.53 8.91 -18.15
C ALA A 73 4.14 8.74 -17.52
N LEU A 74 3.90 7.64 -16.80
CA LEU A 74 2.66 7.41 -16.05
C LEU A 74 2.56 8.31 -14.81
N LEU A 75 3.65 8.52 -14.07
CA LEU A 75 3.65 9.45 -12.94
C LEU A 75 3.40 10.89 -13.40
N ASN A 76 3.99 11.31 -14.52
CA ASN A 76 3.78 12.64 -15.10
C ASN A 76 2.35 12.84 -15.63
N ALA A 77 1.66 11.77 -16.03
CA ALA A 77 0.28 11.81 -16.50
C ALA A 77 -0.75 11.83 -15.35
N ALA A 78 -0.34 11.57 -14.10
CA ALA A 78 -1.23 11.68 -12.95
C ALA A 78 -1.68 13.14 -12.77
N SER A 79 -2.94 13.34 -12.39
CA SER A 79 -3.51 14.66 -12.07
C SER A 79 -2.95 15.22 -10.77
N PHE A 80 -2.63 14.34 -9.82
CA PHE A 80 -1.97 14.67 -8.56
C PHE A 80 -1.25 13.44 -7.98
N ILE A 81 -0.23 13.71 -7.18
CA ILE A 81 0.48 12.72 -6.36
C ILE A 81 0.71 13.31 -4.97
N TYR A 82 0.06 12.70 -3.97
CA TYR A 82 0.36 12.89 -2.56
C TYR A 82 1.18 11.71 -2.04
N THR A 83 2.36 12.03 -1.53
CA THR A 83 3.29 11.06 -0.95
C THR A 83 3.11 11.03 0.57
N ARG A 84 3.06 9.84 1.17
CA ARG A 84 2.79 9.70 2.62
C ARG A 84 3.97 9.96 3.54
N GLU A 85 5.14 10.24 2.95
CA GLU A 85 6.37 10.54 3.68
C GLU A 85 7.38 11.27 2.77
N THR A 86 8.33 11.99 3.38
CA THR A 86 9.21 12.97 2.70
C THR A 86 10.31 12.34 1.85
N LYS A 87 10.75 11.12 2.14
CA LYS A 87 11.73 10.36 1.34
C LYS A 87 11.15 10.05 -0.03
N THR A 88 9.93 9.55 -0.12
CA THR A 88 9.22 9.31 -1.38
C THR A 88 9.02 10.61 -2.15
N LEU A 89 8.63 11.70 -1.47
CA LEU A 89 8.53 13.01 -2.10
C LEU A 89 9.86 13.42 -2.76
N SER A 90 10.95 13.22 -2.04
CA SER A 90 12.31 13.54 -2.50
C SER A 90 12.71 12.65 -3.68
N ILE A 91 12.40 11.35 -3.64
CA ILE A 91 12.63 10.41 -4.75
C ILE A 91 11.96 10.92 -6.03
N LEU A 92 10.67 11.26 -5.96
CA LEU A 92 9.94 11.71 -7.15
C LEU A 92 10.44 13.07 -7.67
N LYS A 93 10.73 14.02 -6.78
CA LYS A 93 11.29 15.33 -7.16
C LYS A 93 12.65 15.18 -7.83
N ASN A 94 13.54 14.36 -7.26
CA ASN A 94 14.86 14.09 -7.83
C ASN A 94 14.78 13.32 -9.16
N GLY A 95 13.77 12.46 -9.32
CA GLY A 95 13.45 11.79 -10.58
C GLY A 95 12.83 12.70 -11.64
N GLY A 96 12.64 13.99 -11.36
CA GLY A 96 12.12 14.96 -12.31
C GLY A 96 10.64 14.75 -12.66
N ILE A 97 9.85 14.19 -11.75
CA ILE A 97 8.40 14.03 -11.95
C ILE A 97 7.70 15.41 -11.98
N LYS A 98 6.88 15.64 -13.00
CA LYS A 98 6.24 16.91 -13.37
C LYS A 98 4.71 16.86 -13.36
N THR A 99 4.12 15.97 -12.57
CA THR A 99 2.66 15.98 -12.32
C THR A 99 2.23 17.38 -11.82
N PRO A 100 0.98 17.84 -12.08
CA PRO A 100 0.53 19.16 -11.65
C PRO A 100 0.62 19.39 -10.13
N VAL A 101 0.42 18.35 -9.32
CA VAL A 101 0.53 18.41 -7.85
C VAL A 101 1.42 17.27 -7.37
N LEU A 102 2.54 17.61 -6.73
CA LEU A 102 3.47 16.66 -6.11
C LEU A 102 3.83 17.10 -4.69
N GLU A 103 3.08 16.61 -3.72
CA GLU A 103 3.14 17.09 -2.34
C GLU A 103 3.10 15.95 -1.30
N PHE A 104 3.20 16.33 -0.03
CA PHE A 104 2.96 15.43 1.09
C PHE A 104 1.45 15.34 1.36
N GLY A 105 0.96 14.14 1.66
CA GLY A 105 -0.40 13.94 2.20
C GLY A 105 -0.41 12.73 3.14
N PRO A 106 -1.13 12.79 4.28
CA PRO A 106 -1.10 11.72 5.28
C PRO A 106 -1.52 10.37 4.70
N ASP A 107 -1.05 9.27 5.30
CA ASP A 107 -1.57 7.95 4.98
C ASP A 107 -3.08 7.91 5.24
N GLY A 108 -3.84 7.27 4.34
CA GLY A 108 -5.29 7.13 4.47
C GLY A 108 -5.73 6.48 5.78
N CYS A 109 -4.87 5.69 6.44
CA CYS A 109 -5.14 5.14 7.76
C CYS A 109 -5.32 6.20 8.85
N LEU A 110 -4.85 7.44 8.66
CA LEU A 110 -5.09 8.54 9.58
C LEU A 110 -6.49 9.15 9.44
N GLY A 111 -7.17 8.90 8.31
CA GLY A 111 -8.49 9.44 8.00
C GLY A 111 -9.64 8.45 8.22
N ILE A 112 -9.37 7.24 8.70
CA ILE A 112 -10.40 6.22 8.93
C ILE A 112 -10.79 6.16 10.41
N ASP A 113 -12.08 6.16 10.67
CA ASP A 113 -12.64 5.92 12.00
C ASP A 113 -13.00 4.43 12.16
N VAL A 114 -11.97 3.62 12.39
CA VAL A 114 -12.10 2.15 12.56
C VAL A 114 -11.77 1.70 13.98
N ARG A 115 -11.75 2.63 14.93
CA ARG A 115 -11.44 2.32 16.33
C ARG A 115 -12.62 1.57 16.96
N ASP A 116 -12.36 0.35 17.42
CA ASP A 116 -13.33 -0.52 18.08
C ASP A 116 -12.85 -0.85 19.50
N ASP A 117 -13.12 0.07 20.43
CA ASP A 117 -12.73 -0.06 21.83
C ASP A 117 -13.48 -1.21 22.52
N GLU A 118 -14.75 -1.46 22.15
CA GLU A 118 -15.55 -2.52 22.76
C GLU A 118 -14.93 -3.90 22.50
N ARG A 119 -14.62 -4.20 21.23
CA ARG A 119 -13.97 -5.46 20.87
C ARG A 119 -12.56 -5.55 21.43
N GLY A 120 -11.84 -4.43 21.50
CA GLY A 120 -10.52 -4.34 22.11
C GLY A 120 -10.55 -4.75 23.59
N LEU A 121 -11.43 -4.13 24.38
CA LEU A 121 -11.61 -4.41 25.81
C LEU A 121 -12.13 -5.82 26.08
N ALA A 122 -13.05 -6.33 25.25
CA ALA A 122 -13.53 -7.70 25.35
C ALA A 122 -12.39 -8.72 25.12
N THR A 123 -11.50 -8.45 24.15
CA THR A 123 -10.33 -9.27 23.88
C THR A 123 -9.34 -9.23 25.04
N MET A 124 -9.07 -8.05 25.61
CA MET A 124 -8.22 -7.92 26.80
C MET A 124 -8.76 -8.74 27.97
N LYS A 125 -10.05 -8.61 28.28
CA LYS A 125 -10.70 -9.39 29.34
C LYS A 125 -10.60 -10.90 29.11
N LYS A 126 -10.86 -11.35 27.88
CA LYS A 126 -10.78 -12.78 27.50
C LYS A 126 -9.36 -13.35 27.68
N LEU A 127 -8.34 -12.55 27.39
CA LEU A 127 -6.94 -12.95 27.45
C LEU A 127 -6.27 -12.67 28.81
N GLY A 128 -7.02 -12.12 29.79
CA GLY A 128 -6.47 -11.73 31.10
C GLY A 128 -5.44 -10.59 31.02
N LEU A 129 -5.55 -9.72 30.00
CA LEU A 129 -4.64 -8.59 29.82
C LEU A 129 -5.14 -7.38 30.61
N GLU A 130 -4.28 -6.86 31.47
CA GLU A 130 -4.55 -5.65 32.24
C GLU A 130 -3.88 -4.43 31.61
N GLU A 131 -4.57 -3.29 31.63
CA GLU A 131 -4.01 -2.02 31.12
C GLU A 131 -2.61 -1.74 31.69
N ARG A 132 -1.66 -1.42 30.81
CA ARG A 132 -0.25 -1.13 31.12
C ARG A 132 0.52 -2.28 31.80
N LYS A 133 0.00 -3.52 31.80
CA LYS A 133 0.66 -4.72 32.37
C LYS A 133 0.96 -5.82 31.35
N PHE A 134 0.93 -5.51 30.06
CA PHE A 134 1.34 -6.43 29.00
C PHE A 134 2.14 -5.68 27.93
N ILE A 135 2.87 -6.45 27.13
CA ILE A 135 3.58 -5.97 25.94
C ILE A 135 3.02 -6.70 24.71
N THR A 136 2.96 -5.99 23.58
CA THR A 136 2.68 -6.59 22.29
C THR A 136 3.97 -6.63 21.48
N LEU A 137 4.30 -7.77 20.90
CA LEU A 137 5.50 -7.96 20.10
C LEU A 137 5.10 -8.18 18.64
N GLN A 138 5.43 -7.24 17.76
CA GLN A 138 5.35 -7.45 16.31
C GLN A 138 6.74 -7.81 15.78
N LEU A 139 7.03 -9.10 15.75
CA LEU A 139 8.33 -9.61 15.31
C LEU A 139 8.41 -9.59 13.78
N ARG A 140 9.51 -9.06 13.25
CA ARG A 140 9.91 -9.32 11.87
C ARG A 140 10.64 -10.66 11.84
N THR A 141 10.00 -11.69 11.30
CA THR A 141 10.58 -13.04 11.19
C THR A 141 11.51 -13.21 9.98
N ASN A 142 11.58 -12.20 9.10
CA ASN A 142 12.55 -12.19 8.01
C ASN A 142 13.85 -11.53 8.49
N THR A 143 14.69 -12.33 9.15
CA THR A 143 16.07 -11.99 9.46
C THR A 143 16.96 -12.38 8.28
N ALA A 144 17.94 -11.54 7.94
CA ALA A 144 18.98 -11.95 6.99
C ALA A 144 19.60 -13.27 7.46
N LYS A 145 19.84 -14.21 6.54
CA LYS A 145 20.55 -15.45 6.87
C LYS A 145 21.94 -15.08 7.38
N LEU A 146 22.13 -15.16 8.69
CA LEU A 146 23.44 -15.04 9.30
C LEU A 146 24.17 -16.40 9.16
N PRO A 147 25.50 -16.41 9.05
CA PRO A 147 26.26 -17.65 9.16
C PRO A 147 26.07 -18.21 10.59
N GLY A 148 25.11 -19.10 10.75
CA GLY A 148 24.76 -19.78 11.99
C GLY A 148 24.10 -21.12 11.70
N VAL A 149 24.25 -22.08 12.62
CA VAL A 149 23.60 -23.39 12.52
C VAL A 149 22.22 -23.26 13.15
N ASP A 150 21.17 -23.49 12.37
CA ASP A 150 19.80 -23.54 12.88
C ASP A 150 19.69 -24.64 13.95
N ASP A 151 19.03 -24.35 15.08
CA ASP A 151 18.72 -25.37 16.07
C ASP A 151 17.78 -26.43 15.44
N THR A 152 18.26 -27.66 15.37
CA THR A 152 17.54 -28.80 14.77
C THR A 152 16.64 -29.52 15.77
N ARG A 153 16.69 -29.14 17.06
CA ARG A 153 15.90 -29.78 18.12
C ARG A 153 14.43 -29.36 18.04
N THR A 154 13.54 -30.27 18.42
CA THR A 154 12.09 -30.07 18.49
C THR A 154 11.63 -30.11 19.95
N PRO A 155 10.80 -29.16 20.43
CA PRO A 155 10.22 -28.05 19.67
C PRO A 155 11.21 -26.88 19.50
N LYS A 156 11.27 -26.35 18.28
CA LYS A 156 11.98 -25.09 18.01
C LYS A 156 11.30 -23.98 18.81
N LEU A 157 12.07 -23.28 19.65
CA LEU A 157 11.70 -22.07 20.41
C LEU A 157 10.21 -21.99 20.78
N ASN A 158 9.86 -22.61 21.91
CA ASN A 158 8.58 -22.37 22.56
C ASN A 158 8.76 -21.24 23.60
N PRO A 159 8.26 -20.01 23.36
CA PRO A 159 8.41 -18.91 24.31
C PRO A 159 7.69 -19.14 25.65
N LEU A 160 6.88 -20.19 25.80
CA LEU A 160 6.29 -20.61 27.08
C LEU A 160 7.22 -21.53 27.90
N HIS A 161 8.28 -22.08 27.28
CA HIS A 161 9.24 -23.00 27.90
C HIS A 161 10.66 -22.69 27.37
N PRO A 162 11.31 -21.62 27.86
CA PRO A 162 12.66 -21.24 27.45
C PRO A 162 13.72 -22.27 27.81
#